data_AF-A0A842W0S6-F1
#
_entry.id   AF-A0A842W0S6-F1
#
_cell.length_a   1.000
_cell.length_b   1.000
_cell.length_c   1.000
_cell.angle_alpha   90.00
_cell.angle_beta   90.00
_cell.angle_gamma   90.00
#
_symmetry.space_group_name_H-M   'P 1'
#
loop_
_entity.id
_entity.type
_entity.pdbx_description
1 polymer ?
#
loop_
_entity_poly.entity_id
_entity_poly.type
_entity_poly.pdbx_seq_one_letter_code
_entity_poly.pdbx_strand_id
1 'polypeptide(L)'
;MPAGRKVKEENESNDNVKELVKTIIIFVIVIGGTFGGYYIFKAAMGTEMPIVVVVSPSMEPQIHEGDLLFVKYKDPADIQSGTHENLEGDVIIYDTHGVWDDPVEYPVVHRVVNKWYDDINDIWYFNAHGDNNNYPDPPDESSVTADIPDTKIIGVVVGRIPYIGLISMWLESTGMAVPIMVILGFILVISIVYDYTHPEEEETKDKDERSKYKEVRSKTPVSSAEDQGSDQKIKKDEEFDLGL
;
A
#
# COMPACT_ATOMS: atom_id res chain seq x y z
N MET A 1 -19.51 52.53 17.67
CA MET A 1 -19.78 51.09 17.79
C MET A 1 -18.63 50.29 17.14
N PRO A 2 -17.62 49.83 17.90
CA PRO A 2 -16.49 49.04 17.36
C PRO A 2 -16.44 47.57 17.83
N ALA A 3 -17.31 47.15 18.76
CA ALA A 3 -17.23 45.82 19.39
C ALA A 3 -17.53 44.64 18.42
N GLY A 4 -18.47 44.81 17.49
CA GLY A 4 -18.87 43.74 16.57
C GLY A 4 -17.84 43.38 15.49
N ARG A 5 -16.92 44.30 15.15
CA ARG A 5 -15.86 44.04 14.15
C ARG A 5 -14.76 43.15 14.74
N LYS A 6 -14.34 43.42 15.99
CA LYS A 6 -13.31 42.62 16.68
C LYS A 6 -13.75 41.17 16.92
N VAL A 7 -15.01 40.96 17.32
CA VAL A 7 -15.55 39.61 17.58
C VAL A 7 -15.64 38.78 16.29
N LYS A 8 -15.91 39.42 15.14
CA LYS A 8 -15.94 38.74 13.84
C LYS A 8 -14.53 38.33 13.39
N GLU A 9 -13.56 39.24 13.49
CA GLU A 9 -12.15 38.95 13.16
C GLU A 9 -11.55 37.87 14.08
N GLU A 10 -11.92 37.85 15.36
CA GLU A 10 -11.44 36.84 16.32
C GLU A 10 -12.02 35.44 16.07
N ASN A 11 -13.31 35.33 15.72
CA ASN A 11 -13.91 34.04 15.36
C ASN A 11 -13.36 33.50 14.03
N GLU A 12 -13.22 34.35 13.02
CA GLU A 12 -12.67 34.00 11.71
C GLU A 12 -11.18 33.58 11.82
N SER A 13 -10.41 34.23 12.69
CA SER A 13 -9.04 33.80 13.03
C SER A 13 -9.00 32.42 13.69
N ASN A 14 -9.94 32.10 14.56
CA ASN A 14 -9.90 30.86 15.35
C ASN A 14 -10.34 29.65 14.51
N ASP A 15 -11.23 29.85 13.55
CA ASP A 15 -11.69 28.80 12.65
C ASP A 15 -10.62 28.43 11.60
N ASN A 16 -9.88 29.41 11.08
CA ASN A 16 -8.70 29.16 10.22
C ASN A 16 -7.61 28.34 10.93
N VAL A 17 -7.40 28.57 12.24
CA VAL A 17 -6.44 27.80 13.04
C VAL A 17 -6.92 26.36 13.25
N LYS A 18 -8.22 26.13 13.47
CA LYS A 18 -8.77 24.77 13.59
C LYS A 18 -8.66 23.98 12.30
N GLU A 19 -8.99 24.59 11.15
CA GLU A 19 -8.87 23.93 9.85
C GLU A 19 -7.41 23.61 9.48
N LEU A 20 -6.48 24.52 9.81
CA LEU A 20 -5.05 24.26 9.66
C LEU A 20 -4.59 23.08 10.54
N VAL A 21 -5.00 23.06 11.81
CA VAL A 21 -4.65 21.96 12.74
C VAL A 21 -5.21 20.62 12.25
N LYS A 22 -6.48 20.60 11.80
CA LYS A 22 -7.12 19.41 11.24
C LYS A 22 -6.39 18.91 9.99
N THR A 23 -6.02 19.82 9.09
CA THR A 23 -5.24 19.50 7.88
C THR A 23 -3.88 18.89 8.24
N ILE A 24 -3.15 19.50 9.18
CA ILE A 24 -1.86 18.98 9.65
C ILE A 24 -2.02 17.59 10.26
N ILE A 25 -3.05 17.37 11.08
CA ILE A 25 -3.33 16.06 11.69
C ILE A 25 -3.58 15.00 10.60
N ILE A 26 -4.40 15.31 9.58
CA ILE A 26 -4.66 14.38 8.47
C ILE A 26 -3.36 14.06 7.73
N PHE A 27 -2.53 15.06 7.42
CA PHE A 27 -1.23 14.83 6.78
C PHE A 27 -0.32 13.94 7.62
N VAL A 28 -0.24 14.19 8.93
CA VAL A 28 0.55 13.35 9.84
C VAL A 28 0.02 11.91 9.88
N ILE A 29 -1.30 11.73 9.87
CA ILE A 29 -1.92 10.40 9.83
C ILE A 29 -1.64 9.69 8.51
N VAL A 30 -1.75 10.38 7.37
CA VAL A 30 -1.51 9.77 6.04
C VAL A 30 -0.04 9.41 5.88
N ILE A 31 0.87 10.34 6.18
CA ILE A 31 2.32 10.11 6.10
C ILE A 31 2.74 9.05 7.12
N GLY A 32 2.37 9.24 8.38
CA GLY A 32 2.68 8.32 9.46
C GLY A 32 2.07 6.93 9.25
N GLY A 33 0.86 6.85 8.72
CA GLY A 33 0.21 5.60 8.36
C GLY A 33 0.87 4.90 7.18
N THR A 34 1.34 5.66 6.18
CA THR A 34 2.08 5.09 5.03
C THR A 34 3.42 4.52 5.48
N PHE A 35 4.25 5.31 6.17
CA PHE A 35 5.54 4.85 6.68
C PHE A 35 5.36 3.75 7.72
N GLY A 36 4.45 3.93 8.68
CA GLY A 36 4.14 2.94 9.71
C GLY A 36 3.66 1.62 9.11
N GLY A 37 2.76 1.68 8.13
CA GLY A 37 2.28 0.52 7.39
C GLY A 37 3.42 -0.21 6.68
N TYR A 38 4.33 0.53 6.02
CA TYR A 38 5.51 -0.06 5.38
C TYR A 38 6.46 -0.72 6.39
N TYR A 39 6.73 -0.10 7.54
CA TYR A 39 7.56 -0.71 8.58
C TYR A 39 6.91 -1.94 9.22
N ILE A 40 5.59 -1.92 9.43
CA ILE A 40 4.84 -3.10 9.88
C ILE A 40 4.93 -4.21 8.83
N PHE A 41 4.82 -3.88 7.55
CA PHE A 41 4.98 -4.84 6.46
C PHE A 41 6.38 -5.44 6.42
N LYS A 42 7.44 -4.63 6.51
CA LYS A 42 8.83 -5.10 6.67
C LYS A 42 8.98 -6.06 7.84
N ALA A 43 8.46 -5.69 9.01
CA ALA A 43 8.53 -6.52 10.21
C ALA A 43 7.76 -7.85 10.03
N ALA A 44 6.59 -7.82 9.40
CA ALA A 44 5.80 -9.01 9.12
C ALA A 44 6.48 -9.96 8.11
N MET A 45 7.18 -9.39 7.13
CA MET A 45 7.95 -10.16 6.15
C MET A 45 9.32 -10.61 6.69
N GLY A 46 9.83 -9.94 7.73
CA GLY A 46 11.11 -10.27 8.38
C GLY A 46 12.35 -9.93 7.53
N THR A 47 12.21 -9.15 6.47
CA THR A 47 13.30 -8.77 5.57
C THR A 47 13.35 -7.27 5.35
N GLU A 48 14.53 -6.74 5.06
CA GLU A 48 14.75 -5.33 4.75
C GLU A 48 14.15 -4.93 3.39
N MET A 49 14.03 -5.88 2.46
CA MET A 49 13.50 -5.68 1.10
C MET A 49 12.30 -6.59 0.84
N PRO A 50 11.13 -6.31 1.44
CA PRO A 50 9.95 -7.16 1.34
C PRO A 50 9.26 -7.13 -0.03
N ILE A 51 9.65 -6.17 -0.88
CA ILE A 51 9.17 -5.98 -2.25
C ILE A 51 10.38 -5.74 -3.15
N VAL A 52 10.48 -6.51 -4.24
CA VAL A 52 11.55 -6.39 -5.24
C VAL A 52 10.94 -6.44 -6.64
N VAL A 53 11.49 -5.69 -7.58
CA VAL A 53 11.10 -5.73 -9.00
C VAL A 53 12.13 -6.51 -9.79
N VAL A 54 11.67 -7.42 -10.65
CA VAL A 54 12.54 -8.22 -11.52
C VAL A 54 12.97 -7.39 -12.72
N VAL A 55 14.27 -7.28 -12.93
CA VAL A 55 14.87 -6.42 -13.97
C VAL A 55 15.46 -7.19 -15.15
N SER A 56 15.47 -8.52 -15.11
CA SER A 56 16.05 -9.38 -16.13
C SER A 56 15.16 -10.60 -16.43
N PRO A 57 15.26 -11.18 -17.63
CA PRO A 57 14.53 -12.40 -18.02
C PRO A 57 15.18 -13.70 -17.50
N SER A 58 16.08 -13.63 -16.51
CA SER A 58 16.86 -14.78 -16.02
C SER A 58 16.03 -15.83 -15.29
N MET A 59 14.81 -15.47 -14.86
CA MET A 59 13.88 -16.36 -14.14
C MET A 59 12.66 -16.77 -14.98
N GLU A 60 12.72 -16.56 -16.29
CA GLU A 60 11.69 -17.07 -17.20
C GLU A 60 11.71 -18.61 -17.26
N PRO A 61 10.56 -19.27 -17.49
CA PRO A 61 9.25 -18.70 -17.80
C PRO A 61 8.35 -18.45 -16.57
N GLN A 62 8.78 -18.75 -15.34
CA GLN A 62 7.91 -18.65 -14.17
C GLN A 62 7.78 -17.21 -13.64
N ILE A 63 8.88 -16.46 -13.70
CA ILE A 63 8.98 -15.08 -13.24
C ILE A 63 9.50 -14.24 -14.40
N HIS A 64 8.78 -13.19 -14.74
CA HIS A 64 9.10 -12.36 -15.91
C HIS A 64 9.72 -11.03 -15.49
N GLU A 65 10.44 -10.40 -16.42
CA GLU A 65 10.87 -9.02 -16.27
C GLU A 65 9.66 -8.11 -15.99
N GLY A 66 9.78 -7.24 -14.98
CA GLY A 66 8.71 -6.37 -14.50
C GLY A 66 7.73 -7.02 -13.52
N ASP A 67 7.94 -8.27 -13.12
CA ASP A 67 7.18 -8.85 -12.00
C ASP A 67 7.56 -8.18 -10.67
N LEU A 68 6.55 -7.90 -9.84
CA LEU A 68 6.73 -7.44 -8.48
C LEU A 68 6.72 -8.64 -7.54
N LEU A 69 7.82 -8.89 -6.83
CA LEU A 69 7.99 -10.03 -5.95
C LEU A 69 7.77 -9.63 -4.49
N PHE A 70 7.08 -10.50 -3.74
CA PHE A 70 7.00 -10.44 -2.30
C PHE A 70 8.06 -11.35 -1.69
N VAL A 71 8.85 -10.79 -0.78
CA VAL A 71 10.04 -11.43 -0.23
C VAL A 71 9.87 -11.56 1.27
N LYS A 72 10.09 -12.77 1.79
CA LYS A 72 9.98 -13.06 3.21
C LYS A 72 11.28 -13.68 3.71
N TYR A 73 11.66 -13.35 4.94
CA TYR A 73 12.66 -14.13 5.64
C TYR A 73 12.19 -15.56 5.83
N LYS A 74 13.14 -16.48 5.64
CA LYS A 74 13.00 -17.91 5.89
C LYS A 74 14.27 -18.34 6.60
N ASP A 75 14.13 -19.19 7.62
CA ASP A 75 15.29 -19.76 8.28
C ASP A 75 16.15 -20.48 7.22
N PRO A 76 17.48 -20.28 7.20
CA PRO A 76 18.35 -20.92 6.23
C PRO A 76 18.18 -22.44 6.19
N ALA A 77 17.90 -23.09 7.32
CA ALA A 77 17.64 -24.54 7.40
C ALA A 77 16.33 -24.96 6.70
N ASP A 78 15.35 -24.06 6.60
CA ASP A 78 14.06 -24.31 5.95
C ASP A 78 14.04 -23.98 4.45
N ILE A 79 15.06 -23.28 3.93
CA ILE A 79 15.20 -23.02 2.49
C ILE A 79 15.38 -24.35 1.74
N GLN A 80 14.54 -24.58 0.73
CA GLN A 80 14.53 -25.82 -0.03
C GLN A 80 15.38 -25.67 -1.29
N SER A 81 16.31 -26.61 -1.49
CA SER A 81 16.98 -26.80 -2.78
C SER A 81 16.19 -27.80 -3.64
N GLY A 82 16.26 -27.65 -4.96
CA GLY A 82 15.72 -28.64 -5.89
C GLY A 82 16.54 -28.72 -7.18
N THR A 83 15.92 -29.13 -8.27
CA THR A 83 16.60 -29.21 -9.58
C THR A 83 16.18 -28.05 -10.47
N HIS A 84 17.16 -27.52 -11.22
CA HIS A 84 16.92 -26.49 -12.23
C HIS A 84 15.94 -26.98 -13.32
N GLU A 85 16.09 -28.22 -13.79
CA GLU A 85 15.27 -28.80 -14.87
C GLU A 85 13.77 -28.89 -14.53
N ASN A 86 13.43 -29.21 -13.27
CA ASN A 86 12.04 -29.31 -12.83
C ASN A 86 11.51 -28.00 -12.23
N LEU A 87 12.32 -26.94 -12.17
CA LEU A 87 12.00 -25.69 -11.50
C LEU A 87 11.59 -25.92 -10.04
N GLU A 88 12.33 -26.82 -9.38
CA GLU A 88 12.14 -27.21 -7.99
C GLU A 88 13.13 -26.46 -7.10
N GLY A 89 12.71 -26.09 -5.89
CA GLY A 89 13.51 -25.30 -4.95
C GLY A 89 12.98 -23.88 -4.79
N ASP A 90 13.34 -23.28 -3.67
CA ASP A 90 12.97 -21.91 -3.33
C ASP A 90 13.71 -20.92 -4.24
N VAL A 91 13.04 -19.82 -4.57
CA VAL A 91 13.67 -18.68 -5.23
C VAL A 91 14.15 -17.71 -4.15
N ILE A 92 15.46 -17.51 -4.08
CA ILE A 92 16.09 -16.63 -3.10
C ILE A 92 16.46 -15.30 -3.75
N ILE A 93 16.55 -14.29 -2.89
CA ILE A 93 17.12 -12.99 -3.23
C ILE A 93 18.37 -12.81 -2.38
N TYR A 94 19.49 -12.49 -3.02
CA TYR A 94 20.77 -12.39 -2.33
C TYR A 94 21.66 -11.29 -2.90
N ASP A 95 22.56 -10.81 -2.05
CA ASP A 95 23.57 -9.81 -2.39
C ASP A 95 24.83 -10.50 -2.93
N THR A 96 25.32 -10.04 -4.08
CA THR A 96 26.50 -10.60 -4.74
C THR A 96 27.82 -10.00 -4.25
N HIS A 97 27.79 -8.87 -3.52
CA HIS A 97 28.99 -8.21 -3.03
C HIS A 97 29.78 -9.10 -2.06
N GLY A 98 31.02 -9.43 -2.43
CA GLY A 98 31.89 -10.32 -1.64
C GLY A 98 31.57 -11.81 -1.81
N VAL A 99 30.67 -12.17 -2.74
CA VAL A 99 30.40 -13.54 -3.17
C VAL A 99 30.88 -13.75 -4.61
N TRP A 100 30.59 -12.78 -5.49
CA TRP A 100 31.03 -12.79 -6.88
C TRP A 100 32.29 -11.93 -7.05
N ASP A 101 33.16 -12.32 -7.99
CA ASP A 101 34.35 -11.54 -8.35
C ASP A 101 33.97 -10.19 -9.00
N ASP A 102 32.92 -10.19 -9.83
CA ASP A 102 32.30 -8.99 -10.41
C ASP A 102 30.85 -8.87 -9.91
N PRO A 103 30.63 -8.22 -8.75
CA PRO A 103 29.31 -8.13 -8.15
C PRO A 103 28.41 -7.16 -8.90
N VAL A 104 27.14 -7.52 -9.02
CA VAL A 104 26.11 -6.65 -9.59
C VAL A 104 25.57 -5.68 -8.54
N GLU A 105 25.16 -4.49 -8.98
CA GLU A 105 24.66 -3.42 -8.11
C GLU A 105 23.35 -3.77 -7.39
N TYR A 106 22.50 -4.59 -8.03
CA TYR A 106 21.20 -4.97 -7.50
C TYR A 106 21.19 -6.42 -7.00
N PRO A 107 20.40 -6.75 -5.97
CA PRO A 107 20.22 -8.12 -5.51
C PRO A 107 19.76 -9.05 -6.64
N VAL A 108 20.32 -10.26 -6.65
CA VAL A 108 20.00 -11.29 -7.64
C VAL A 108 18.85 -12.14 -7.14
N VAL A 109 17.92 -12.46 -8.03
CA VAL A 109 16.76 -13.32 -7.75
C VAL A 109 16.91 -14.62 -8.52
N HIS A 110 17.35 -15.71 -7.89
CA HIS A 110 17.55 -17.00 -8.57
C HIS A 110 17.13 -18.21 -7.72
N ARG A 111 16.97 -19.37 -8.35
CA ARG A 111 16.49 -20.60 -7.69
C ARG A 111 17.62 -21.34 -7.02
N VAL A 112 17.38 -21.83 -5.80
CA VAL A 112 18.33 -22.68 -5.08
C VAL A 112 18.37 -24.07 -5.70
N VAL A 113 19.52 -24.43 -6.26
CA VAL A 113 19.76 -25.75 -6.87
C VAL A 113 20.58 -26.68 -5.97
N ASN A 114 21.28 -26.12 -5.00
CA ASN A 114 22.05 -26.90 -4.03
C ASN A 114 22.16 -26.15 -2.69
N LYS A 115 22.31 -26.89 -1.60
CA LYS A 115 22.42 -26.38 -0.23
C LYS A 115 23.19 -27.36 0.64
N TRP A 116 24.09 -26.85 1.48
CA TRP A 116 24.79 -27.64 2.48
C TRP A 116 25.12 -26.82 3.73
N TYR A 117 25.38 -27.51 4.82
CA TYR A 117 25.75 -26.91 6.10
C TYR A 117 27.25 -27.08 6.35
N ASP A 118 27.90 -26.00 6.79
CA ASP A 118 29.27 -26.05 7.27
C ASP A 118 29.28 -26.10 8.81
N ASP A 119 29.50 -27.29 9.36
CA ASP A 119 29.57 -27.53 10.81
C ASP A 119 30.73 -26.77 11.50
N ILE A 120 31.77 -26.36 10.77
CA ILE A 120 32.94 -25.69 11.35
C ILE A 120 32.63 -24.21 11.63
N ASN A 121 31.97 -23.56 10.68
CA ASN A 121 31.67 -22.14 10.75
C ASN A 121 30.23 -21.83 11.19
N ASP A 122 29.38 -22.86 11.33
CA ASP A 122 27.97 -22.75 11.74
C ASP A 122 27.14 -21.94 10.74
N ILE A 123 27.38 -22.16 9.44
CA ILE A 123 26.80 -21.37 8.32
C ILE A 123 26.19 -22.30 7.27
N TRP A 124 25.04 -21.90 6.74
CA TRP A 124 24.49 -22.52 5.53
C TRP A 124 25.04 -21.88 4.27
N TYR A 125 25.35 -22.71 3.28
CA TYR A 125 25.73 -22.28 1.95
C TYR A 125 24.75 -22.79 0.90
N PHE A 126 24.63 -22.00 -0.16
CA PHE A 126 23.67 -22.21 -1.24
C PHE A 126 24.35 -22.00 -2.59
N ASN A 127 23.95 -22.79 -3.57
CA ASN A 127 24.18 -22.46 -4.97
C ASN A 127 22.85 -22.11 -5.63
N ALA A 128 22.85 -21.04 -6.42
CA ALA A 128 21.69 -20.55 -7.12
C ALA A 128 21.87 -20.62 -8.64
N HIS A 129 20.77 -20.70 -9.37
CA HIS A 129 20.75 -20.73 -10.83
C HIS A 129 19.49 -20.04 -11.33
N GLY A 130 19.64 -19.05 -12.21
CA GLY A 130 18.51 -18.46 -12.93
C GLY A 130 17.85 -19.49 -13.84
N ASP A 131 16.52 -19.61 -13.79
CA ASP A 131 15.72 -20.59 -14.53
C ASP A 131 15.93 -20.54 -16.06
N ASN A 132 16.38 -19.40 -16.59
CA ASN A 132 16.66 -19.17 -18.01
C ASN A 132 18.16 -18.92 -18.31
N ASN A 133 19.05 -19.19 -17.36
CA ASN A 133 20.50 -19.01 -17.55
C ASN A 133 21.17 -20.30 -18.02
N ASN A 134 22.21 -20.18 -18.85
CA ASN A 134 22.98 -21.34 -19.34
C ASN A 134 23.88 -21.96 -18.24
N TYR A 135 24.29 -21.18 -17.26
CA TYR A 135 25.21 -21.57 -16.20
C TYR A 135 24.64 -21.20 -14.83
N PRO A 136 24.98 -21.98 -13.77
CA PRO A 136 24.74 -21.59 -12.39
C PRO A 136 25.42 -20.28 -12.04
N ASP A 137 25.06 -19.70 -10.90
CA ASP A 137 25.64 -18.45 -10.44
C ASP A 137 27.05 -18.62 -9.86
N PRO A 138 27.96 -17.64 -10.07
CA PRO A 138 27.85 -16.52 -11.01
C PRO A 138 27.83 -17.04 -12.46
N PRO A 139 27.15 -16.35 -13.39
CA PRO A 139 27.03 -16.79 -14.78
C PRO A 139 28.35 -16.54 -15.54
N ASP A 140 29.39 -17.28 -15.21
CA ASP A 140 30.71 -17.28 -15.85
C ASP A 140 30.95 -18.63 -16.56
N GLU A 141 31.50 -18.57 -17.77
CA GLU A 141 31.89 -19.74 -18.57
C GLU A 141 32.95 -20.60 -17.87
N SER A 142 33.68 -20.05 -16.89
CA SER A 142 34.67 -20.79 -16.08
C SER A 142 34.07 -21.93 -15.23
N SER A 143 32.73 -22.01 -15.13
CA SER A 143 31.97 -23.07 -14.46
C SER A 143 32.20 -23.19 -12.94
N VAL A 144 32.76 -22.16 -12.30
CA VAL A 144 32.88 -22.13 -10.83
C VAL A 144 31.57 -21.58 -10.26
N THR A 145 30.80 -22.44 -9.62
CA THR A 145 29.57 -22.06 -8.92
C THR A 145 29.93 -21.40 -7.59
N ALA A 146 29.34 -20.24 -7.29
CA ALA A 146 29.57 -19.54 -6.04
C ALA A 146 28.84 -20.20 -4.88
N ASP A 147 29.53 -20.26 -3.75
CA ASP A 147 28.99 -20.66 -2.47
C ASP A 147 28.43 -19.43 -1.76
N ILE A 148 27.12 -19.23 -1.85
CA ILE A 148 26.43 -18.07 -1.27
C ILE A 148 26.17 -18.38 0.21
N PRO A 149 26.78 -17.66 1.17
CA PRO A 149 26.49 -17.87 2.58
C PRO A 149 25.10 -17.31 2.94
N ASP A 150 24.45 -17.89 3.95
CA ASP A 150 23.16 -17.42 4.48
C ASP A 150 23.14 -15.94 4.85
N THR A 151 24.26 -15.39 5.32
CA THR A 151 24.44 -13.96 5.63
C THR A 151 24.23 -13.03 4.43
N LYS A 152 24.29 -13.57 3.20
CA LYS A 152 24.05 -12.83 1.96
C LYS A 152 22.63 -13.00 1.43
N ILE A 153 21.84 -13.91 2.01
CA ILE A 153 20.44 -14.09 1.65
C ILE A 153 19.60 -13.00 2.31
N ILE A 154 18.89 -12.25 1.47
CA ILE A 154 17.94 -11.21 1.87
C ILE A 154 16.58 -11.83 2.21
N GLY A 155 16.19 -12.87 1.48
CA GLY A 155 14.96 -13.61 1.75
C GLY A 155 14.57 -14.54 0.60
N VAL A 156 13.38 -15.13 0.75
CA VAL A 156 12.77 -16.07 -0.20
C VAL A 156 11.53 -15.43 -0.81
N VAL A 157 11.34 -15.64 -2.12
CA VAL A 157 10.14 -15.19 -2.83
C VAL A 157 8.94 -16.04 -2.41
N VAL A 158 7.91 -15.38 -1.88
CA VAL A 158 6.67 -16.04 -1.40
C VAL A 158 5.44 -15.74 -2.25
N GLY A 159 5.56 -14.80 -3.19
CA GLY A 159 4.48 -14.43 -4.09
C GLY A 159 4.92 -13.40 -5.12
N ARG A 160 4.08 -13.18 -6.13
CA ARG A 160 4.34 -12.16 -7.16
C ARG A 160 3.06 -11.51 -7.68
N ILE A 161 3.20 -10.30 -8.19
CA ILE A 161 2.19 -9.64 -9.02
C ILE A 161 2.82 -9.35 -10.39
N PRO A 162 2.27 -9.92 -11.48
CA PRO A 162 2.89 -9.79 -12.79
C PRO A 162 2.84 -8.37 -13.35
N TYR A 163 3.90 -7.98 -14.06
CA TYR A 163 4.00 -6.78 -14.91
C TYR A 163 3.81 -5.39 -14.23
N ILE A 164 3.47 -5.31 -12.94
CA ILE A 164 3.33 -4.02 -12.24
C ILE A 164 4.66 -3.26 -12.16
N GLY A 165 5.76 -3.98 -12.00
CA GLY A 165 7.11 -3.44 -11.94
C GLY A 165 7.57 -2.76 -13.23
N LEU A 166 6.92 -3.04 -14.37
CA LEU A 166 7.21 -2.33 -15.63
C LEU A 166 6.96 -0.82 -15.51
N ILE A 167 5.98 -0.41 -14.69
CA ILE A 167 5.69 1.02 -14.48
C ILE A 167 6.86 1.68 -13.73
N SER A 168 7.37 1.05 -12.67
CA SER A 168 8.52 1.57 -11.92
C SER A 168 9.79 1.58 -12.76
N MET A 169 10.05 0.52 -13.53
CA MET A 169 11.22 0.44 -14.43
C MET A 169 11.15 1.52 -15.52
N TRP A 170 9.97 1.76 -16.08
CA TRP A 170 9.77 2.81 -17.07
C TRP A 170 10.00 4.20 -16.46
N LEU A 171 9.48 4.45 -15.25
CA LEU A 171 9.67 5.73 -14.55
C LEU A 171 11.14 6.00 -14.23
N GLU A 172 11.90 4.98 -13.86
CA GLU A 172 13.32 5.07 -13.55
C GLU A 172 14.17 5.27 -14.82
N SER A 173 13.98 4.41 -15.83
CA SER A 173 14.72 4.49 -17.11
C SER A 173 14.50 5.79 -17.86
N THR A 174 13.29 6.37 -17.79
CA THR A 174 12.97 7.66 -18.42
C THR A 174 13.32 8.87 -17.54
N GLY A 175 13.68 8.65 -16.27
CA GLY A 175 13.87 9.72 -15.29
C GLY A 175 12.59 10.51 -14.98
N MET A 176 11.42 10.00 -15.36
CA MET A 176 10.13 10.70 -15.22
C MET A 176 9.54 10.65 -13.81
N ALA A 177 10.08 9.79 -12.92
CA ALA A 177 9.62 9.71 -11.53
C ALA A 177 9.63 11.08 -10.83
N VAL A 178 10.76 11.81 -10.90
CA VAL A 178 10.93 13.11 -10.25
C VAL A 178 9.99 14.19 -10.80
N PRO A 179 9.93 14.46 -12.13
CA PRO A 179 9.02 15.49 -12.65
C PRO A 179 7.55 15.15 -12.38
N ILE A 180 7.15 13.86 -12.44
CA ILE A 180 5.79 13.47 -12.08
C ILE A 180 5.50 13.73 -10.61
N MET A 181 6.41 13.39 -9.69
CA MET A 181 6.25 13.72 -8.27
C MET A 181 6.12 15.22 -8.02
N VAL A 182 6.91 16.05 -8.71
CA VAL A 182 6.82 17.52 -8.60
C VAL A 182 5.48 18.03 -9.11
N ILE A 183 5.00 17.53 -10.25
CA ILE A 183 3.69 17.91 -10.82
C ILE A 183 2.55 17.50 -9.89
N LEU A 184 2.55 16.26 -9.37
CA LEU A 184 1.54 15.77 -8.44
C LEU A 184 1.55 16.56 -7.13
N GLY A 185 2.75 16.84 -6.59
CA GLY A 185 2.91 17.69 -5.41
C GLY A 185 2.37 19.11 -5.64
N PHE A 186 2.63 19.68 -6.81
CA PHE A 186 2.12 21.00 -7.17
C PHE A 186 0.59 21.02 -7.32
N ILE A 187 0.01 20.01 -7.96
CA ILE A 187 -1.45 19.85 -8.06
C ILE A 187 -2.08 19.71 -6.67
N LEU A 188 -1.47 18.92 -5.78
CA LEU A 188 -1.92 18.78 -4.39
C LEU A 188 -1.90 20.12 -3.64
N VAL A 189 -0.83 20.89 -3.78
CA VAL A 189 -0.72 22.23 -3.16
C VAL A 189 -1.79 23.18 -3.73
N ILE A 190 -2.02 23.18 -5.04
CA ILE A 190 -3.10 23.97 -5.65
C ILE A 190 -4.45 23.56 -5.08
N SER A 191 -4.71 22.26 -4.94
CA SER A 191 -5.98 21.76 -4.38
C SER A 191 -6.21 22.29 -2.97
N ILE A 192 -5.17 22.31 -2.13
CA ILE A 192 -5.26 22.83 -0.75
C ILE A 192 -5.49 24.34 -0.75
N VAL A 193 -4.79 25.09 -1.60
CA VAL A 193 -4.98 26.55 -1.71
C VAL A 193 -6.37 26.89 -2.26
N TYR A 194 -6.86 26.14 -3.24
CA TYR A 194 -8.20 26.31 -3.78
C TYR A 194 -9.26 26.10 -2.70
N ASP A 195 -9.15 25.00 -1.94
CA ASP A 195 -10.02 24.68 -0.80
C ASP A 195 -9.96 25.77 0.28
N TYR A 196 -8.77 26.28 0.60
CA TYR A 196 -8.61 27.38 1.56
C TYR A 196 -9.16 28.74 1.06
N THR A 197 -9.07 29.01 -0.25
CA THR A 197 -9.54 30.28 -0.84
C THR A 197 -11.03 30.28 -1.16
N HIS A 198 -11.64 29.10 -1.30
CA HIS A 198 -13.07 28.91 -1.54
C HIS A 198 -13.68 27.96 -0.49
N PRO A 199 -13.55 28.25 0.82
CA PRO A 199 -13.84 27.29 1.87
C PRO A 199 -15.33 26.92 1.97
N GLU A 200 -16.25 27.80 1.56
CA GLU A 200 -17.68 27.59 1.76
C GLU A 200 -18.56 28.38 0.76
N GLU A 201 -18.78 27.84 -0.44
CA GLU A 201 -20.02 28.12 -1.19
C GLU A 201 -21.11 27.06 -0.93
N GLU A 202 -20.78 25.93 -0.29
CA GLU A 202 -21.74 24.86 0.01
C GLU A 202 -22.41 25.01 1.39
N GLU A 203 -21.70 25.45 2.44
CA GLU A 203 -22.32 25.67 3.76
C GLU A 203 -23.35 26.81 3.76
N THR A 204 -23.14 27.84 2.94
CA THR A 204 -24.08 28.97 2.82
C THR A 204 -25.34 28.56 2.07
N LYS A 205 -25.24 27.72 1.03
CA LYS A 205 -26.41 27.16 0.32
C LYS A 205 -27.23 26.23 1.20
N ASP A 206 -26.61 25.34 1.96
CA ASP A 206 -27.34 24.39 2.82
C ASP A 206 -27.99 25.10 4.02
N LYS A 207 -27.33 26.13 4.59
CA LYS A 207 -27.93 27.00 5.63
C LYS A 207 -29.10 27.83 5.07
N ASP A 208 -29.01 28.35 3.85
CA ASP A 208 -30.10 29.11 3.20
C ASP A 208 -31.26 28.23 2.72
N GLU A 209 -31.01 27.00 2.26
CA GLU A 209 -32.07 26.05 1.93
C GLU A 209 -32.81 25.58 3.18
N ARG A 210 -32.08 25.31 4.27
CA ARG A 210 -32.66 24.91 5.57
C ARG A 210 -33.41 26.05 6.26
N SER A 211 -32.99 27.30 6.05
CA SER A 211 -33.72 28.49 6.52
C SER A 211 -35.00 28.70 5.70
N LYS A 212 -34.94 28.58 4.37
CA LYS A 212 -36.12 28.60 3.48
C LYS A 212 -37.12 27.49 3.80
N TYR A 213 -36.66 26.27 4.06
CA TYR A 213 -37.55 25.15 4.42
C TYR A 213 -38.28 25.40 5.76
N LYS A 214 -37.59 25.99 6.74
CA LYS A 214 -38.21 26.36 8.04
C LYS A 214 -39.19 27.53 7.91
N GLU A 215 -38.92 28.50 7.05
CA GLU A 215 -39.80 29.64 6.81
C GLU A 215 -41.07 29.28 6.00
N VAL A 216 -40.94 28.35 5.05
CA VAL A 216 -42.10 27.81 4.32
C VAL A 216 -43.00 26.97 5.24
N ARG A 217 -42.40 26.18 6.14
CA ARG A 217 -43.13 25.37 7.12
C ARG A 217 -43.85 26.20 8.20
N SER A 218 -43.36 27.40 8.53
CA SER A 218 -44.02 28.29 9.50
C SER A 218 -45.16 29.14 8.90
N LYS A 219 -45.16 29.37 7.58
CA LYS A 219 -46.19 30.13 6.86
C LYS A 219 -47.34 29.28 6.31
N THR A 220 -47.24 27.96 6.36
CA THR A 220 -48.31 27.05 5.91
C THR A 220 -49.32 26.86 7.06
N PRO A 221 -50.60 27.25 6.92
CA PRO A 221 -51.58 26.98 7.96
C PRO A 221 -51.82 25.48 8.04
N VAL A 222 -51.70 24.91 9.24
CA VAL A 222 -52.24 23.57 9.51
C VAL A 222 -53.76 23.67 9.40
N SER A 223 -54.29 23.31 8.24
CA SER A 223 -55.73 23.16 8.01
C SER A 223 -56.21 21.90 8.73
N SER A 224 -56.79 22.09 9.90
CA SER A 224 -57.66 21.12 10.56
C SER A 224 -59.09 21.24 10.04
N ALA A 225 -59.65 20.16 9.48
CA ALA A 225 -61.08 19.85 9.32
C ALA A 225 -61.17 18.53 8.52
N GLU A 226 -61.99 17.51 8.77
CA GLU A 226 -63.11 17.18 9.67
C GLU A 226 -63.21 15.62 9.62
N ASP A 227 -63.30 14.90 10.73
CA ASP A 227 -64.56 14.40 11.34
C ASP A 227 -65.61 13.86 10.35
N GLN A 228 -65.78 12.52 10.31
CA GLN A 228 -67.11 11.88 10.39
C GLN A 228 -66.96 10.47 11.00
N GLY A 229 -67.65 10.25 12.12
CA GLY A 229 -67.57 9.05 12.93
C GLY A 229 -68.43 7.87 12.47
N SER A 230 -68.34 6.78 13.21
CA SER A 230 -69.48 6.02 13.73
C SER A 230 -68.99 4.87 14.60
N ASP A 231 -69.79 4.62 15.63
CA ASP A 231 -69.73 3.50 16.56
C ASP A 231 -69.26 2.17 15.95
N GLN A 232 -68.38 1.44 16.65
CA GLN A 232 -68.82 0.23 17.34
C GLN A 232 -67.78 -0.34 18.29
N LYS A 233 -68.33 -0.70 19.45
CA LYS A 233 -67.76 -1.37 20.60
C LYS A 233 -67.67 -2.88 20.31
N ILE A 234 -66.80 -3.59 21.03
CA ILE A 234 -66.92 -5.00 21.51
C ILE A 234 -65.93 -6.04 20.94
N LYS A 235 -65.18 -6.63 21.91
CA LYS A 235 -64.54 -7.98 22.03
C LYS A 235 -63.29 -8.27 21.18
N LYS A 236 -62.14 -8.64 21.78
CA LYS A 236 -61.76 -9.79 22.65
C LYS A 236 -61.48 -11.09 21.85
N ASP A 237 -60.22 -11.51 22.01
CA ASP A 237 -59.69 -12.87 22.15
C ASP A 237 -59.39 -13.68 20.86
N GLU A 238 -58.43 -14.61 21.01
CA GLU A 238 -57.79 -15.57 20.05
C GLU A 238 -56.54 -15.03 19.31
N GLU A 239 -55.28 -15.34 19.68
CA GLU A 239 -54.54 -16.62 19.85
C GLU A 239 -54.16 -17.32 18.52
N PHE A 240 -52.96 -17.92 18.51
CA PHE A 240 -52.26 -18.76 17.50
C PHE A 240 -51.41 -18.03 16.44
N ASP A 241 -50.22 -18.49 16.06
CA ASP A 241 -49.20 -19.41 16.61
C ASP A 241 -47.95 -19.27 15.71
N LEU A 242 -46.81 -19.70 16.24
CA LEU A 242 -45.49 -19.77 15.64
C LEU A 242 -45.37 -20.79 14.50
N GLY A 243 -44.33 -20.60 13.68
CA GLY A 243 -43.76 -21.56 12.73
C GLY A 243 -43.43 -20.85 11.42
N LEU A 244 -42.18 -20.72 10.97
CA LEU A 244 -40.97 -21.52 11.13
C LEU A 244 -39.75 -20.61 10.88
#